data_AF-A0A1Y1I1M2-F1
#
_entry.id   AF-A0A1Y1I1M2-F1
#
_cell.length_a   1.000
_cell.length_b   1.000
_cell.length_c   1.000
_cell.angle_alpha   90.00
_cell.angle_beta   90.00
_cell.angle_gamma   90.00
#
_symmetry.space_group_name_H-M   'P 1'
#
loop_
_entity.id
_entity.type
_entity.pdbx_description
1 polymer ?
#
loop_
_entity_poly.entity_id
_entity_poly.type
_entity_poly.pdbx_seq_one_letter_code
_entity_poly.pdbx_strand_id
1 'polypeptide(L)'
;MAARKEPATGSSFAEKSHDFAGKTLHLLGAGFSFSFLYSSTGVPVKEAGVRERKVGFMTVKAFALGLYIDDEGLQLLHRFKGNTASQLEKSEDFYKQLMTGNFSKQLEMILQRDATGEDFGKNLQETLKPGVLAHGGSGADLDKLNALFKGKTMKSGAGIFMATRTPGVLEVGLVEDASKLEPPAAPLGSVESPPVVAALFENYLGPKAVSPSAKSAFAAGAASLLATV
;
A
#
# COMPACT_ATOMS: atom_id res chain seq x y z
N MET A 1 44.94 15.87 -38.09
CA MET A 1 44.96 14.50 -37.51
C MET A 1 45.64 14.59 -36.16
N ALA A 2 45.14 14.18 -35.00
CA ALA A 2 43.81 13.81 -34.51
C ALA A 2 43.88 14.10 -32.99
N ALA A 3 42.86 14.76 -32.43
CA ALA A 3 42.80 15.04 -31.00
C ALA A 3 42.46 13.75 -30.22
N ARG A 4 43.31 13.39 -29.26
CA ARG A 4 43.14 12.25 -28.37
C ARG A 4 42.18 12.66 -27.24
N LYS A 5 40.91 12.23 -27.31
CA LYS A 5 39.95 12.36 -26.20
C LYS A 5 40.17 11.21 -25.21
N GLU A 6 40.33 11.56 -23.94
CA GLU A 6 40.17 10.64 -22.81
C GLU A 6 38.70 10.21 -22.68
N PRO A 7 38.39 8.94 -22.36
CA PRO A 7 37.05 8.55 -22.00
C PRO A 7 36.77 8.82 -20.51
N ALA A 8 35.76 9.65 -20.26
CA ALA A 8 35.16 9.82 -18.95
C ALA A 8 34.48 8.51 -18.50
N THR A 9 34.96 7.92 -17.41
CA THR A 9 34.28 6.84 -16.69
C THR A 9 33.13 7.42 -15.86
N GLY A 10 31.98 7.62 -16.50
CA GLY A 10 30.70 7.74 -15.79
C GLY A 10 30.15 6.34 -15.54
N SER A 11 30.16 5.91 -14.28
CA SER A 11 29.39 4.72 -13.88
C SER A 11 27.91 5.04 -14.04
N SER A 12 27.31 4.52 -15.12
CA SER A 12 25.87 4.49 -15.30
C SER A 12 25.28 3.57 -14.22
N PHE A 13 24.72 4.18 -13.16
CA PHE A 13 23.71 3.53 -12.35
C PHE A 13 22.47 3.42 -13.26
N ALA A 14 22.20 2.21 -13.74
CA ALA A 14 21.00 1.93 -14.48
C ALA A 14 19.81 2.03 -13.51
N GLU A 15 19.14 3.17 -13.53
CA GLU A 15 17.82 3.37 -12.94
C GLU A 15 16.85 2.44 -13.68
N LYS A 16 16.63 1.25 -13.13
CA LYS A 16 15.53 0.38 -13.56
C LYS A 16 14.25 1.06 -13.12
N SER A 17 13.63 1.80 -14.04
CA SER A 17 12.23 2.18 -13.94
C SER A 17 11.39 0.89 -13.85
N HIS A 18 10.98 0.52 -12.65
CA HIS A 18 9.94 -0.49 -12.47
C HIS A 18 8.60 0.15 -12.83
N ASP A 19 8.30 0.08 -14.12
CA ASP A 19 6.99 0.36 -14.68
C ASP A 19 5.96 -0.60 -14.05
N PHE A 20 4.78 -0.10 -13.69
CA PHE A 20 3.68 -0.90 -13.14
C PHE A 20 3.03 -1.75 -14.26
N ALA A 21 3.79 -2.68 -14.82
CA ALA A 21 3.32 -3.70 -15.75
C ALA A 21 3.08 -5.01 -14.98
N GLY A 22 2.06 -5.03 -14.13
CA GLY A 22 1.64 -6.21 -13.35
C GLY A 22 0.12 -6.23 -13.17
N LYS A 23 -0.46 -7.39 -12.80
CA LYS A 23 -1.91 -7.47 -12.56
C LYS A 23 -2.30 -6.63 -11.34
N THR A 24 -3.16 -5.63 -11.52
CA THR A 24 -3.56 -4.70 -10.45
C THR A 24 -4.86 -5.15 -9.79
N LEU A 25 -4.77 -5.52 -8.51
CA LEU A 25 -5.94 -5.78 -7.67
C LEU A 25 -6.17 -4.60 -6.71
N HIS A 26 -7.19 -3.80 -6.96
CA HIS A 26 -7.62 -2.75 -6.02
C HIS A 26 -8.58 -3.33 -4.99
N LEU A 27 -8.08 -3.58 -3.78
CA LEU A 27 -8.85 -4.14 -2.67
C LEU A 27 -9.52 -3.03 -1.84
N LEU A 28 -10.57 -2.39 -2.34
CA LEU A 28 -11.25 -1.29 -1.66
C LEU A 28 -12.05 -1.74 -0.41
N GLY A 29 -11.62 -1.29 0.77
CA GLY A 29 -12.39 -1.37 2.02
C GLY A 29 -13.49 -0.29 2.11
N ALA A 30 -14.66 -0.67 2.61
CA ALA A 30 -15.96 0.01 2.41
C ALA A 30 -16.08 1.51 2.79
N GLY A 31 -16.81 2.23 1.93
CA GLY A 31 -17.37 3.57 2.11
C GLY A 31 -18.24 4.01 0.93
N PHE A 32 -17.82 3.71 -0.31
CA PHE A 32 -18.59 3.84 -1.54
C PHE A 32 -18.13 2.76 -2.53
N SER A 33 -19.07 2.08 -3.19
CA SER A 33 -18.76 1.04 -4.18
C SER A 33 -18.27 1.66 -5.49
N PHE A 34 -16.98 1.51 -5.78
CA PHE A 34 -16.51 1.22 -7.13
C PHE A 34 -15.32 0.26 -7.00
N SER A 35 -15.41 -0.91 -7.62
CA SER A 35 -14.28 -1.82 -7.79
C SER A 35 -14.10 -2.00 -9.29
N PHE A 36 -12.96 -1.58 -9.82
CA PHE A 36 -12.52 -1.99 -11.14
C PHE A 36 -11.26 -2.82 -10.96
N LEU A 37 -11.30 -4.07 -11.42
CA LEU A 37 -10.12 -4.90 -11.60
C LEU A 37 -9.72 -4.80 -13.07
N TYR A 38 -8.53 -4.29 -13.34
CA TYR A 38 -7.95 -4.35 -14.66
C TYR A 38 -7.00 -5.55 -14.75
N SER A 39 -7.42 -6.55 -15.53
CA SER A 39 -6.54 -7.58 -16.06
C SER A 39 -5.92 -7.07 -17.35
N SER A 40 -4.65 -7.40 -17.61
CA SER A 40 -3.95 -7.12 -18.88
C SER A 40 -4.62 -7.74 -20.12
N THR A 41 -5.67 -8.54 -19.93
CA THR A 41 -6.50 -9.14 -20.99
C THR A 41 -7.82 -8.41 -21.26
N GLY A 42 -8.09 -7.26 -20.62
CA GLY A 42 -9.21 -6.39 -20.99
C GLY A 42 -10.62 -6.94 -20.71
N VAL A 43 -10.76 -7.95 -19.85
CA VAL A 43 -12.07 -8.48 -19.43
C VAL A 43 -12.47 -7.84 -18.09
N PRO A 44 -13.59 -7.09 -18.02
CA PRO A 44 -14.06 -6.52 -16.76
C PRO A 44 -14.62 -7.63 -15.86
N VAL A 45 -14.01 -7.84 -14.69
CA VAL A 45 -14.59 -8.72 -13.66
C VAL A 45 -15.63 -7.94 -12.87
N LYS A 46 -16.90 -8.31 -13.01
CA LYS A 46 -17.99 -7.89 -12.12
C LYS A 46 -18.06 -8.85 -10.92
N GLU A 47 -18.39 -8.29 -9.76
CA GLU A 47 -18.86 -8.93 -8.50
C GLU A 47 -17.84 -9.15 -7.36
N ALA A 48 -17.97 -8.37 -6.29
CA ALA A 48 -18.57 -8.79 -5.01
C ALA A 48 -18.71 -7.57 -4.07
N GLY A 49 -19.92 -7.00 -3.98
CA GLY A 49 -20.23 -5.91 -3.04
C GLY A 49 -20.63 -6.48 -1.67
N VAL A 50 -19.91 -6.10 -0.62
CA VAL A 50 -20.30 -6.39 0.77
C VAL A 50 -21.20 -5.27 1.30
N ARG A 51 -22.39 -5.64 1.79
CA ARG A 51 -23.35 -4.73 2.44
C ARG A 51 -23.03 -4.53 3.93
N GLU A 52 -23.33 -3.31 4.41
CA GLU A 52 -22.96 -2.69 5.69
C GLU A 52 -23.28 -3.46 7.00
N ARG A 53 -22.52 -3.13 8.06
CA ARG A 53 -23.04 -2.96 9.43
C ARG A 53 -22.24 -1.91 10.20
N LYS A 54 -22.93 -0.90 10.76
CA LYS A 54 -22.39 0.07 11.73
C LYS A 54 -21.94 -0.64 13.01
N VAL A 55 -20.68 -0.44 13.41
CA VAL A 55 -20.23 -0.51 14.81
C VAL A 55 -19.23 0.63 15.04
N GLY A 56 -19.39 1.33 16.16
CA GLY A 56 -18.83 2.65 16.39
C GLY A 56 -17.36 2.72 16.79
N PHE A 57 -16.89 3.96 16.62
CA PHE A 57 -15.74 4.65 17.20
C PHE A 57 -14.32 4.38 16.65
N MET A 58 -13.81 5.48 16.04
CA MET A 58 -12.43 5.85 15.68
C MET A 58 -11.89 5.58 14.25
N THR A 59 -11.76 6.71 13.54
CA THR A 59 -10.68 7.07 12.59
C THR A 59 -10.50 6.33 11.25
N VAL A 60 -11.30 5.32 10.91
CA VAL A 60 -11.29 4.74 9.54
C VAL A 60 -12.21 5.50 8.57
N LYS A 61 -13.13 6.34 9.05
CA LYS A 61 -14.05 7.14 8.21
C LYS A 61 -13.37 8.15 7.27
N ALA A 62 -12.07 8.36 7.39
CA ALA A 62 -11.33 9.36 6.62
C ALA A 62 -10.75 8.83 5.32
N PHE A 63 -10.66 7.50 5.15
CA PHE A 63 -9.97 6.90 4.00
C PHE A 63 -10.75 5.71 3.45
N ALA A 64 -10.77 5.56 2.13
CA ALA A 64 -10.93 4.25 1.51
C ALA A 64 -9.54 3.63 1.36
N LEU A 65 -9.42 2.33 1.60
CA LEU A 65 -8.13 1.64 1.65
C LEU A 65 -8.04 0.58 0.56
N GLY A 66 -6.88 0.49 -0.09
CA GLY A 66 -6.51 -0.55 -1.05
C GLY A 66 -5.22 -1.25 -0.62
N LEU A 67 -5.07 -2.52 -0.99
CA LEU A 67 -3.81 -3.25 -0.88
C LEU A 67 -3.47 -3.86 -2.24
N TYR A 68 -2.31 -3.51 -2.76
CA TYR A 68 -1.73 -4.06 -3.97
C TYR A 68 -0.55 -4.98 -3.62
N ILE A 69 -0.38 -6.03 -4.41
CA ILE A 69 0.77 -6.94 -4.42
C ILE A 69 1.18 -7.17 -5.87
N ASP A 70 2.46 -7.42 -6.12
CA ASP A 70 2.95 -7.80 -7.45
C ASP A 70 2.72 -9.30 -7.76
N ASP A 71 3.11 -9.71 -8.97
CA ASP A 71 2.96 -11.09 -9.43
C ASP A 71 3.77 -12.08 -8.56
N GLU A 72 4.92 -11.68 -8.02
CA GLU A 72 5.71 -12.51 -7.10
C GLU A 72 4.95 -12.77 -5.80
N GLY A 73 4.34 -11.72 -5.24
CA GLY A 73 3.43 -11.83 -4.11
C GLY A 73 2.26 -12.77 -4.40
N LEU A 74 1.63 -12.63 -5.56
CA LEU A 74 0.54 -13.52 -5.98
C LEU A 74 0.98 -14.98 -6.06
N GLN A 75 2.14 -15.27 -6.65
CA GLN A 75 2.70 -16.62 -6.71
C GLN A 75 2.91 -17.20 -5.31
N LEU A 76 3.41 -16.40 -4.37
CA LEU A 76 3.57 -16.83 -2.97
C LEU A 76 2.22 -17.11 -2.29
N LEU A 77 1.15 -16.40 -2.68
CA LEU A 77 -0.19 -16.62 -2.15
C LEU A 77 -0.93 -17.80 -2.78
N HIS A 78 -0.44 -18.41 -3.86
CA HIS A 78 -1.07 -19.59 -4.50
C HIS A 78 -1.29 -20.76 -3.54
N ARG A 79 -0.48 -20.90 -2.49
CA ARG A 79 -0.68 -21.89 -1.43
C ARG A 79 -2.02 -21.76 -0.68
N PHE A 80 -2.67 -20.61 -0.79
CA PHE A 80 -3.98 -20.32 -0.20
C PHE A 80 -5.13 -20.43 -1.20
N LYS A 81 -4.86 -20.89 -2.42
CA LYS A 81 -5.87 -21.12 -3.46
C LYS A 81 -6.92 -22.12 -2.97
N GLY A 82 -8.19 -21.81 -3.25
CA GLY A 82 -9.34 -22.61 -2.81
C GLY A 82 -9.87 -22.23 -1.43
N ASN A 83 -9.15 -21.40 -0.65
CA ASN A 83 -9.68 -20.87 0.60
C ASN A 83 -10.75 -19.81 0.31
N THR A 84 -11.84 -19.87 1.08
CA THR A 84 -12.88 -18.84 1.09
C THR A 84 -12.40 -17.57 1.80
N ALA A 85 -13.07 -16.44 1.54
CA ALA A 85 -12.83 -15.18 2.23
C ALA A 85 -12.79 -15.34 3.77
N SER A 86 -13.74 -16.07 4.36
CA SER A 86 -13.80 -16.28 5.82
C SER A 86 -12.67 -17.16 6.36
N GLN A 87 -12.16 -18.09 5.55
CA GLN A 87 -10.97 -18.89 5.93
C GLN A 87 -9.70 -18.03 5.89
N LEU A 88 -9.53 -17.20 4.86
CA LEU A 88 -8.39 -16.28 4.78
C LEU A 88 -8.43 -15.21 5.87
N GLU A 89 -9.62 -14.69 6.19
CA GLU A 89 -9.82 -13.70 7.25
C GLU A 89 -9.35 -14.18 8.63
N LYS A 90 -9.42 -15.50 8.87
CA LYS A 90 -8.99 -16.13 10.13
C LYS A 90 -7.58 -16.72 10.06
N SER A 91 -6.94 -16.66 8.88
CA SER A 91 -5.63 -17.28 8.66
C SER A 91 -4.50 -16.35 9.08
N GLU A 92 -3.89 -16.62 10.22
CA GLU A 92 -2.69 -15.90 10.66
C GLU A 92 -1.53 -16.04 9.66
N ASP A 93 -1.38 -17.23 9.08
CA ASP A 93 -0.34 -17.53 8.09
C ASP A 93 -0.52 -16.69 6.80
N PHE A 94 -1.75 -16.48 6.36
CA PHE A 94 -2.06 -15.63 5.21
C PHE A 94 -1.62 -14.18 5.45
N TYR A 95 -2.03 -13.57 6.57
CA TYR A 95 -1.64 -12.19 6.87
C TYR A 95 -0.14 -12.07 7.18
N LYS A 96 0.46 -13.08 7.80
CA LYS A 96 1.91 -13.12 8.00
C LYS A 96 2.63 -13.09 6.65
N GLN A 97 2.21 -13.89 5.69
CA GLN A 97 2.78 -13.88 4.33
C GLN A 97 2.62 -12.51 3.66
N LEU A 98 1.46 -11.85 3.80
CA LEU A 98 1.26 -10.50 3.28
C LEU A 98 2.18 -9.45 3.92
N MET A 99 2.39 -9.53 5.24
CA MET A 99 3.21 -8.57 5.97
C MET A 99 4.71 -8.77 5.71
N THR A 100 5.19 -10.01 5.84
CA THR A 100 6.64 -10.31 5.87
C THR A 100 7.17 -10.90 4.58
N GLY A 101 6.30 -11.18 3.61
CA GLY A 101 6.73 -11.73 2.32
C GLY A 101 7.63 -10.77 1.56
N ASN A 102 8.68 -11.33 0.96
CA ASN A 102 9.66 -10.60 0.17
C ASN A 102 9.15 -10.41 -1.28
N PHE A 103 8.22 -9.48 -1.43
CA PHE A 103 7.61 -9.11 -2.70
C PHE A 103 7.09 -7.66 -2.60
N SER A 104 6.82 -7.03 -3.75
CA SER A 104 6.37 -5.65 -3.77
C SER A 104 4.93 -5.54 -3.32
N LYS A 105 4.64 -4.58 -2.44
CA LYS A 105 3.30 -4.34 -1.92
C LYS A 105 3.08 -2.86 -1.64
N GLN A 106 1.83 -2.44 -1.78
CA GLN A 106 1.44 -1.03 -1.67
C GLN A 106 0.11 -0.92 -0.94
N LEU A 107 0.08 -0.10 0.12
CA LEU A 107 -1.14 0.35 0.76
C LEU A 107 -1.59 1.66 0.10
N GLU A 108 -2.82 1.68 -0.37
CA GLU A 108 -3.45 2.83 -1.01
C GLU A 108 -4.46 3.45 -0.04
N MET A 109 -4.44 4.78 0.11
CA MET A 109 -5.36 5.51 0.96
C MET A 109 -5.98 6.65 0.15
N ILE A 110 -7.29 6.63 -0.03
CA ILE A 110 -8.04 7.67 -0.73
C ILE A 110 -8.79 8.50 0.30
N LEU A 111 -8.45 9.78 0.40
CA LEU A 111 -9.07 10.70 1.34
C LEU A 111 -10.57 10.84 1.05
N GLN A 112 -11.38 10.75 2.11
CA GLN A 112 -12.83 10.97 2.08
C GLN A 112 -13.22 12.38 2.57
N ARG A 113 -12.22 13.17 2.96
CA ARG A 113 -12.35 14.55 3.44
C ARG A 113 -11.02 15.27 3.25
N ASP A 114 -11.10 16.60 3.21
CA ASP A 114 -9.92 17.45 3.17
C ASP A 114 -9.02 17.24 4.40
N ALA A 115 -7.71 17.31 4.20
CA ALA A 115 -6.70 17.26 5.25
C ALA A 115 -5.46 18.08 4.88
N THR A 116 -4.77 18.60 5.88
CA THR A 116 -3.40 19.11 5.70
C THR A 116 -2.42 17.94 5.78
N GLY A 117 -1.26 18.10 5.13
CA GLY A 117 -0.19 17.12 5.23
C GLY A 117 0.40 17.04 6.63
N GLU A 118 0.43 18.16 7.38
CA GLU A 118 0.82 18.20 8.78
C GLU A 118 -0.10 17.36 9.66
N ASP A 119 -1.42 17.49 9.52
CA ASP A 119 -2.38 16.70 10.30
C ASP A 119 -2.29 15.22 9.93
N PHE A 120 -2.16 14.90 8.64
CA PHE A 120 -1.99 13.53 8.17
C PHE A 120 -0.71 12.91 8.72
N GLY A 121 0.43 13.57 8.52
CA GLY A 121 1.75 13.08 8.92
C GLY A 121 1.88 12.93 10.43
N LYS A 122 1.34 13.87 11.21
CA LYS A 122 1.27 13.76 12.68
C LYS A 122 0.44 12.55 13.12
N ASN A 123 -0.76 12.38 12.58
CA ASN A 123 -1.62 11.24 12.92
C ASN A 123 -0.97 9.91 12.53
N LEU A 124 -0.31 9.85 11.38
CA LEU A 124 0.43 8.67 10.92
C LEU A 124 1.59 8.36 11.88
N GLN A 125 2.36 9.38 12.28
CA GLN A 125 3.44 9.24 13.25
C GLN A 125 2.94 8.72 14.60
N GLU A 126 1.86 9.28 15.15
CA GLU A 126 1.27 8.82 16.40
C GLU A 126 0.76 7.38 16.31
N THR A 127 0.15 7.02 15.18
CA THR A 127 -0.39 5.68 14.92
C THR A 127 0.73 4.63 14.83
N LEU A 128 1.80 4.93 14.09
CA LEU A 128 2.87 3.97 13.84
C LEU A 128 3.92 3.89 14.95
N LYS A 129 4.01 4.91 15.81
CA LYS A 129 5.04 5.00 16.87
C LYS A 129 5.16 3.73 17.72
N PRO A 130 4.08 3.14 18.25
CA PRO A 130 4.20 1.92 19.05
C PRO A 130 4.82 0.76 18.26
N GLY A 131 4.40 0.58 17.01
CA GLY A 131 4.91 -0.46 16.12
C GLY A 131 6.38 -0.24 15.75
N VAL A 132 6.75 0.99 15.38
CA VAL A 132 8.13 1.32 15.00
C VAL A 132 9.09 1.05 16.16
N LEU A 133 8.72 1.43 17.39
CA LEU A 133 9.54 1.14 18.57
C LEU A 133 9.62 -0.36 18.86
N ALA A 134 8.54 -1.12 18.67
CA ALA A 134 8.53 -2.57 18.85
C ALA A 134 9.43 -3.31 17.84
N HIS A 135 9.61 -2.75 16.64
CA HIS A 135 10.52 -3.26 15.60
C HIS A 135 11.94 -2.71 15.69
N GLY A 136 12.29 -2.01 16.78
CA GLY A 136 13.65 -1.48 17.01
C GLY A 136 13.99 -0.20 16.25
N GLY A 137 12.99 0.48 15.69
CA GLY A 137 13.14 1.80 15.08
C GLY A 137 13.11 2.95 16.10
N SER A 138 13.15 4.18 15.59
CA SER A 138 13.25 5.39 16.41
C SER A 138 12.22 6.46 16.03
N GLY A 139 12.08 7.48 16.88
CA GLY A 139 11.30 8.68 16.56
C GLY A 139 11.81 9.39 15.30
N ALA A 140 13.12 9.37 15.05
CA ALA A 140 13.72 10.01 13.89
C ALA A 140 13.27 9.38 12.55
N ASP A 141 12.97 8.09 12.54
CA ASP A 141 12.44 7.42 11.34
C ASP A 141 11.02 7.90 11.00
N LEU A 142 10.21 8.13 12.04
CA LEU A 142 8.88 8.70 11.89
C LEU A 142 8.93 10.19 11.53
N ASP A 143 9.91 10.93 12.03
CA ASP A 143 10.09 12.33 11.68
C ASP A 143 10.44 12.49 10.18
N LYS A 144 11.26 11.58 9.62
CA LYS A 144 11.52 11.52 8.16
C LYS A 144 10.24 11.27 7.36
N LEU A 145 9.41 10.32 7.80
CA LEU A 145 8.14 10.02 7.14
C LEU A 145 7.17 11.21 7.21
N ASN A 146 7.03 11.82 8.39
CA ASN A 146 6.17 12.98 8.61
C ASN A 146 6.62 14.18 7.75
N ALA A 147 7.92 14.40 7.61
CA ALA A 147 8.47 15.49 6.81
C ALA A 147 8.05 15.45 5.34
N LEU A 148 7.75 14.28 4.76
CA LEU A 148 7.28 14.15 3.38
C LEU A 148 5.96 14.89 3.14
N PHE A 149 5.11 14.99 4.16
CA PHE A 149 3.79 15.61 4.06
C PHE A 149 3.80 17.10 4.40
N LYS A 150 4.92 17.67 4.87
CA LYS A 150 4.99 19.07 5.26
C LYS A 150 4.66 20.01 4.08
N GLY A 151 3.78 20.97 4.32
CA GLY A 151 3.33 21.95 3.33
C GLY A 151 2.38 21.40 2.27
N LYS A 152 1.90 20.15 2.41
CA LYS A 152 0.92 19.57 1.48
C LYS A 152 -0.49 19.91 1.90
N THR A 153 -1.37 20.09 0.92
CA THR A 153 -2.82 20.17 1.11
C THR A 153 -3.46 19.06 0.29
N MET A 154 -4.36 18.30 0.88
CA MET A 154 -4.98 17.15 0.24
C MET A 154 -6.49 17.29 0.32
N LYS A 155 -7.16 17.27 -0.82
CA LYS A 155 -8.62 17.33 -0.91
C LYS A 155 -9.22 15.94 -0.80
N SER A 156 -10.51 15.88 -0.48
CA SER A 156 -11.27 14.65 -0.68
C SER A 156 -11.06 14.13 -2.12
N GLY A 157 -10.78 12.83 -2.27
CA GLY A 157 -10.38 12.21 -3.52
C GLY A 157 -8.88 12.09 -3.75
N ALA A 158 -8.04 12.81 -3.00
CA ALA A 158 -6.58 12.66 -3.08
C ALA A 158 -6.13 11.25 -2.66
N GLY A 159 -5.10 10.74 -3.33
CA GLY A 159 -4.56 9.40 -3.13
C GLY A 159 -3.17 9.41 -2.53
N ILE A 160 -2.97 8.64 -1.46
CA ILE A 160 -1.68 8.39 -0.83
C ILE A 160 -1.30 6.94 -1.06
N PHE A 161 -0.12 6.71 -1.64
CA PHE A 161 0.38 5.39 -1.99
C PHE A 161 1.63 5.10 -1.17
N MET A 162 1.58 4.10 -0.30
CA MET A 162 2.69 3.73 0.57
C MET A 162 3.16 2.32 0.21
N ALA A 163 4.32 2.25 -0.42
CA ALA A 163 4.76 1.04 -1.10
C ALA A 163 6.16 0.62 -0.68
N THR A 164 6.40 -0.69 -0.69
CA THR A 164 7.73 -1.27 -0.53
C THR A 164 7.99 -2.14 -1.74
N ARG A 165 9.02 -1.78 -2.51
CA ARG A 165 9.55 -2.53 -3.66
C ARG A 165 10.96 -3.01 -3.38
N THR A 166 11.71 -2.17 -2.66
CA THR A 166 12.99 -2.54 -2.06
C THR A 166 12.76 -2.89 -0.58
N PRO A 167 13.23 -4.06 -0.10
CA PRO A 167 13.10 -4.43 1.30
C PRO A 167 13.63 -3.34 2.24
N GLY A 168 12.81 -2.94 3.21
CA GLY A 168 13.18 -1.91 4.19
C GLY A 168 13.01 -0.46 3.72
N VAL A 169 12.63 -0.23 2.47
CA VAL A 169 12.35 1.10 1.94
C VAL A 169 10.84 1.28 1.79
N LEU A 170 10.31 2.37 2.35
CA LEU A 170 8.95 2.84 2.15
C LEU A 170 8.95 4.01 1.17
N GLU A 171 8.41 3.81 -0.02
CA GLU A 171 8.14 4.86 -1.00
C GLU A 171 6.75 5.43 -0.77
N VAL A 172 6.63 6.75 -0.81
CA VAL A 172 5.37 7.48 -0.63
C VAL A 172 5.06 8.22 -1.91
N GLY A 173 3.88 7.98 -2.49
CA GLY A 173 3.30 8.73 -3.59
C GLY A 173 2.09 9.54 -3.11
N LEU A 174 1.88 10.70 -3.74
CA LEU A 174 0.71 11.55 -3.52
C LEU A 174 0.16 12.02 -4.86
N VAL A 175 -1.14 11.85 -5.08
CA VAL A 175 -1.89 12.40 -6.21
C VAL A 175 -3.06 13.24 -5.72
N GLU A 176 -3.42 14.27 -6.49
CA GLU A 176 -4.57 15.13 -6.17
C GLU A 176 -5.92 14.45 -6.42
N ASP A 177 -5.96 13.52 -7.37
CA ASP A 177 -7.15 12.73 -7.73
C ASP A 177 -6.77 11.25 -7.92
N ALA A 178 -7.32 10.38 -7.07
CA ALA A 178 -7.12 8.94 -7.09
C ALA A 178 -8.18 8.19 -7.91
N SER A 179 -8.97 8.86 -8.75
CA SER A 179 -10.02 8.23 -9.58
C SER A 179 -9.50 7.10 -10.47
N LYS A 180 -8.23 7.19 -10.91
CA LYS A 180 -7.55 6.15 -11.69
C LYS A 180 -6.90 5.05 -10.85
N LEU A 181 -6.77 5.27 -9.54
CA LEU A 181 -6.09 4.38 -8.60
C LEU A 181 -4.62 4.07 -8.98
N GLU A 182 -3.99 4.96 -9.73
CA GLU A 182 -2.60 4.81 -10.16
C GLU A 182 -1.68 5.68 -9.28
N PRO A 183 -0.52 5.16 -8.84
CA PRO A 183 0.48 5.97 -8.15
C PRO A 183 1.10 7.00 -9.10
N PRO A 184 1.67 8.10 -8.57
CA PRO A 184 2.33 9.10 -9.40
C PRO A 184 3.58 8.51 -10.05
N ALA A 185 3.94 9.01 -11.24
CA ALA A 185 5.15 8.58 -11.95
C ALA A 185 6.45 8.82 -11.16
N ALA A 186 6.48 9.86 -10.32
CA ALA A 186 7.55 10.12 -9.37
C ALA A 186 6.99 10.08 -7.94
N PRO A 187 7.66 9.39 -7.00
CA PRO A 187 7.22 9.40 -5.61
C PRO A 187 7.37 10.80 -5.00
N LEU A 188 6.54 11.09 -4.01
CA LEU A 188 6.71 12.25 -3.13
C LEU A 188 8.04 12.17 -2.36
N GLY A 189 8.46 10.95 -2.01
CA GLY A 189 9.75 10.66 -1.41
C GLY A 189 9.82 9.22 -0.89
N SER A 190 10.90 8.90 -0.19
CA SER A 190 11.11 7.58 0.39
C SER A 190 11.75 7.66 1.78
N VAL A 191 11.48 6.65 2.60
CA VAL A 191 12.07 6.44 3.92
C VAL A 191 12.71 5.06 3.95
N GLU A 192 14.03 5.00 4.11
CA GLU A 192 14.75 3.76 4.39
C GLU A 192 14.69 3.47 5.89
N SER A 193 13.76 2.59 6.28
CA SER A 193 13.56 2.14 7.64
C SER A 193 12.72 0.85 7.65
N PRO A 194 13.36 -0.33 7.80
CA PRO A 194 12.64 -1.58 7.97
C PRO A 194 11.60 -1.57 9.11
N PRO A 195 11.88 -0.93 10.28
CA PRO A 195 10.88 -0.80 11.34
C PRO A 195 9.63 -0.01 10.93
N VAL A 196 9.77 1.05 10.12
CA VAL A 196 8.62 1.82 9.60
C VAL A 196 7.79 0.97 8.63
N VAL A 197 8.44 0.24 7.72
CA VAL A 197 7.74 -0.67 6.80
C VAL A 197 6.98 -1.75 7.57
N ALA A 198 7.63 -2.41 8.53
CA ALA A 198 7.02 -3.44 9.35
C ALA A 198 5.82 -2.90 10.15
N ALA A 199 6.01 -1.77 10.84
CA ALA A 199 4.96 -1.13 11.61
C ALA A 199 3.76 -0.71 10.74
N LEU A 200 4.00 -0.19 9.53
CA LEU A 200 2.92 0.19 8.62
C LEU A 200 2.06 -1.01 8.24
N PHE A 201 2.67 -2.09 7.73
CA PHE A 201 1.89 -3.24 7.28
C PHE A 201 1.25 -4.00 8.45
N GLU A 202 1.92 -4.10 9.60
CA GLU A 202 1.33 -4.67 10.81
C GLU A 202 0.13 -3.84 11.31
N ASN A 203 0.18 -2.52 11.19
CA ASN A 203 -0.92 -1.64 11.58
C ASN A 203 -2.21 -1.90 10.78
N TYR A 204 -2.13 -2.44 9.57
CA TYR A 204 -3.30 -2.74 8.72
C TYR A 204 -3.61 -4.23 8.56
N LEU A 205 -2.62 -5.11 8.73
CA LEU A 205 -2.74 -6.55 8.48
C LEU A 205 -2.54 -7.38 9.75
N GLY A 206 -1.99 -6.81 10.81
CA GLY A 206 -1.70 -7.47 12.06
C GLY A 206 -2.95 -7.82 12.88
N PRO A 207 -2.79 -8.53 14.01
CA PRO A 207 -3.92 -8.94 14.86
C PRO A 207 -4.73 -7.76 15.42
N LYS A 208 -4.07 -6.62 15.65
CA LYS A 208 -4.68 -5.38 16.17
C LYS A 208 -4.82 -4.31 15.09
N ALA A 209 -5.14 -4.73 13.86
CA ALA A 209 -5.26 -3.82 12.73
C ALA A 209 -6.20 -2.64 13.03
N VAL A 210 -5.80 -1.42 12.67
CA VAL A 210 -6.57 -0.19 12.90
C VAL A 210 -7.86 -0.14 12.09
N SER A 211 -7.96 -0.96 11.05
CA SER A 211 -9.16 -1.14 10.24
C SER A 211 -9.46 -2.63 10.05
N PRO A 212 -10.18 -3.26 11.00
CA PRO A 212 -10.59 -4.66 10.88
C PRO A 212 -11.44 -4.92 9.62
N SER A 213 -12.25 -3.94 9.22
CA SER A 213 -13.06 -4.03 8.00
C SER A 213 -12.22 -4.03 6.72
N ALA A 214 -11.18 -3.20 6.65
CA ALA A 214 -10.27 -3.24 5.50
C ALA A 214 -9.46 -4.55 5.47
N LYS A 215 -8.96 -4.99 6.62
CA LYS A 215 -8.28 -6.29 6.74
C LYS A 215 -9.16 -7.44 6.21
N SER A 216 -10.43 -7.49 6.62
CA SER A 216 -11.42 -8.45 6.13
C SER A 216 -11.65 -8.34 4.62
N ALA A 217 -11.78 -7.11 4.09
CA ALA A 217 -11.92 -6.86 2.66
C ALA A 217 -10.68 -7.33 1.86
N PHE A 218 -9.48 -7.20 2.42
CA PHE A 218 -8.26 -7.68 1.78
C PHE A 218 -8.26 -9.21 1.64
N ALA A 219 -8.67 -9.93 2.69
CA ALA A 219 -8.86 -11.38 2.59
C ALA A 219 -9.92 -11.78 1.57
N ALA A 220 -11.04 -11.05 1.51
CA ALA A 220 -12.10 -11.32 0.56
C ALA A 220 -11.62 -11.17 -0.90
N GLY A 221 -10.96 -10.06 -1.24
CA GLY A 221 -10.50 -9.89 -2.61
C GLY A 221 -9.26 -10.74 -2.94
N ALA A 222 -8.44 -11.13 -1.95
CA ALA A 222 -7.42 -12.16 -2.18
C ALA A 222 -8.04 -13.52 -2.54
N ALA A 223 -9.12 -13.94 -1.86
CA ALA A 223 -9.85 -15.15 -2.23
C ALA A 223 -10.40 -15.07 -3.68
N SER A 224 -10.97 -13.92 -4.06
CA SER A 224 -11.42 -13.69 -5.43
C SER A 224 -10.28 -13.73 -6.44
N LEU A 225 -9.13 -13.10 -6.15
CA LEU A 225 -7.97 -13.11 -7.05
C LEU A 225 -7.44 -14.53 -7.26
N LEU A 226 -7.26 -15.27 -6.16
CA LEU A 226 -6.74 -16.64 -6.17
C LEU A 226 -7.67 -17.64 -6.88
N ALA A 227 -8.96 -17.32 -7.01
CA ALA A 227 -9.91 -18.13 -7.77
C ALA A 227 -9.75 -17.97 -9.30
N THR A 228 -9.05 -16.93 -9.76
CA THR A 228 -8.88 -16.61 -11.20
C THR A 228 -7.55 -17.08 -11.80
N VAL A 229 -6.61 -17.52 -10.96
CA VAL A 229 -5.27 -18.03 -11.33
C VAL A 229 -5.18 -19.53 -11.13
#